data_AF-A0A9Q4XVD1-F1
#
_entry.id   AF-A0A9Q4XVD1-F1
#
_cell.length_a   1.000
_cell.length_b   1.000
_cell.length_c   1.000
_cell.angle_alpha   90.00
_cell.angle_beta   90.00
_cell.angle_gamma   90.00
#
_symmetry.space_group_name_H-M   'P 1'
#
loop_
_entity.id
_entity.type
_entity.pdbx_description
1 polymer ?
#
loop_
_entity_poly.entity_id
_entity_poly.type
_entity_poly.pdbx_seq_one_letter_code
_entity_poly.pdbx_strand_id
1 'polypeptide(L)'
;MARQIYKIRKTISMKRLISELGGNFSKHIKKRLLDLEIRCVLTRDKDNNRLDIKHVEHIKNNADEETVYGQFFINEENLYFSQNCLKKDSIIESPIIKEIYDSLDSEEIVISDVKSKKLDDTNIDYVIDSILKVCPDISEKYKSIVNGMLYRANK
;
A
#
# COMPACT_ATOMS: atom_id res chain seq x y z
N MET A 1 18.11 24.27 19.49
CA MET A 1 16.85 23.49 19.42
C MET A 1 17.20 22.05 19.14
N ALA A 2 16.85 21.12 20.03
CA ALA A 2 17.06 19.70 19.78
C ALA A 2 16.14 19.26 18.63
N ARG A 3 16.73 18.78 17.53
CA ARG A 3 15.98 18.04 16.50
C ARG A 3 15.45 16.78 17.16
N GLN A 4 14.17 16.77 17.51
CA GLN A 4 13.50 15.56 17.95
C GLN A 4 13.50 14.61 16.74
N ILE A 5 14.36 13.59 16.78
CA ILE A 5 14.43 12.56 15.73
C ILE A 5 13.12 11.79 15.83
N TYR A 6 12.12 12.20 15.05
CA TYR A 6 10.88 11.45 14.93
C TYR A 6 11.24 10.10 14.30
N LYS A 7 11.16 9.04 15.10
CA LYS A 7 11.34 7.66 14.62
C LYS A 7 10.23 7.38 13.61
N ILE A 8 10.59 7.29 12.32
CA ILE A 8 9.63 6.99 11.25
C ILE A 8 8.93 5.68 11.59
N ARG A 9 7.60 5.71 11.57
CA ARG A 9 6.79 4.49 11.69
C ARG A 9 6.95 3.70 10.40
N LYS A 10 7.57 2.53 10.52
CA LYS A 10 7.83 1.61 9.40
C LYS A 10 6.56 0.98 8.85
N THR A 11 5.50 0.89 9.63
CA THR A 11 4.21 0.33 9.24
C THR A 11 3.12 1.35 9.48
N ILE A 12 2.26 1.57 8.49
CA ILE A 12 1.10 2.47 8.57
C ILE A 12 -0.15 1.80 7.98
N SER A 13 -1.33 2.15 8.49
CA SER A 13 -2.62 1.72 7.94
C SER A 13 -3.06 2.61 6.76
N MET A 14 -4.03 2.15 5.98
CA MET A 14 -4.61 2.94 4.87
C MET A 14 -5.31 4.20 5.40
N LYS A 15 -6.05 4.11 6.51
CA LYS A 15 -6.61 5.27 7.21
C LYS A 15 -5.55 6.30 7.57
N ARG A 16 -4.39 5.85 8.04
CA ARG A 16 -3.29 6.73 8.40
C ARG A 16 -2.63 7.36 7.18
N LEU A 17 -2.44 6.59 6.09
CA LEU A 17 -2.03 7.14 4.80
C LEU A 17 -2.97 8.26 4.36
N ILE A 18 -4.28 8.01 4.34
CA ILE A 18 -5.28 9.00 3.93
C ILE A 18 -5.23 10.24 4.82
N SER A 19 -5.09 10.07 6.13
CA SER A 19 -5.05 11.18 7.09
C SER A 19 -3.76 11.99 7.05
N GLU A 20 -2.61 11.36 6.78
CA GLU A 20 -1.30 12.03 6.83
C GLU A 20 -0.85 12.56 5.46
N LEU A 21 -1.23 11.90 4.37
CA LEU A 21 -0.69 12.14 3.02
C LEU A 21 -1.77 12.28 1.94
N GLY A 22 -3.05 12.05 2.28
CA GLY A 22 -4.17 12.01 1.33
C GLY A 22 -5.02 13.27 1.27
N GLY A 23 -4.45 14.44 1.57
CA GLY A 23 -5.16 15.74 1.55
C GLY A 23 -5.97 15.94 0.26
N ASN A 24 -5.26 15.87 -0.87
CA ASN A 24 -5.83 16.02 -2.22
C ASN A 24 -6.48 14.76 -2.82
N PHE A 25 -6.54 13.62 -2.11
CA PHE A 25 -7.20 12.44 -2.68
C PHE A 25 -8.71 12.66 -2.76
N SER A 26 -9.29 12.25 -3.90
CA SER A 26 -10.73 12.25 -4.10
C SER A 26 -11.45 11.35 -3.08
N LYS A 27 -12.76 11.51 -2.96
CA LYS A 27 -13.59 10.60 -2.15
C LYS A 27 -13.52 9.16 -2.67
N HIS A 28 -13.45 8.99 -3.99
CA HIS A 28 -13.39 7.67 -4.62
C HIS A 28 -12.07 6.96 -4.30
N ILE A 29 -10.93 7.63 -4.50
CA ILE A 29 -9.61 7.10 -4.15
C ILE A 29 -9.55 6.72 -2.68
N LYS A 30 -10.01 7.61 -1.78
CA LYS A 30 -10.04 7.32 -0.33
C LYS A 30 -10.84 6.07 -0.03
N LYS A 31 -12.02 5.90 -0.64
CA LYS A 31 -12.85 4.70 -0.47
C LYS A 31 -12.12 3.44 -0.94
N ARG A 32 -11.53 3.47 -2.14
CA ARG A 32 -10.85 2.32 -2.73
C ARG A 32 -9.57 1.93 -2.00
N LEU A 33 -8.82 2.89 -1.47
CA LEU A 33 -7.70 2.62 -0.56
C LEU A 33 -8.15 1.89 0.72
N LEU A 34 -9.33 2.20 1.24
CA LEU A 34 -9.85 1.54 2.45
C LEU A 34 -10.24 0.08 2.20
N ASP A 35 -10.55 -0.32 0.97
CA ASP A 35 -10.86 -1.72 0.64
C ASP A 35 -9.63 -2.63 0.84
N LEU A 36 -8.42 -2.08 0.76
CA LEU A 36 -7.20 -2.79 1.11
C LEU A 36 -7.01 -2.98 2.62
N GLU A 37 -7.63 -2.17 3.49
CA GLU A 37 -7.28 -2.12 4.91
C GLU A 37 -7.54 -3.43 5.67
N ILE A 38 -8.46 -4.27 5.19
CA ILE A 38 -8.75 -5.56 5.83
C ILE A 38 -7.61 -6.56 5.63
N ARG A 39 -7.00 -6.57 4.44
CA ARG A 39 -6.08 -7.63 4.00
C ARG A 39 -4.65 -7.17 3.84
N CYS A 40 -4.43 -5.86 3.71
CA CYS A 40 -3.14 -5.28 3.42
C CYS A 40 -2.70 -4.28 4.49
N VAL A 41 -1.39 -4.06 4.53
CA VAL A 41 -0.74 -3.05 5.34
C VAL A 41 0.32 -2.34 4.51
N LEU A 42 0.58 -1.07 4.82
CA LEU A 42 1.64 -0.31 4.16
C LEU A 42 2.90 -0.33 5.00
N THR A 43 4.03 -0.57 4.36
CA THR A 43 5.34 -0.46 5.00
C THR A 43 6.25 0.49 4.25
N ARG A 44 7.07 1.23 4.97
CA ARG A 44 8.04 2.18 4.43
C ARG A 44 9.37 2.04 5.12
N ASP A 45 10.44 2.37 4.41
CA ASP A 45 11.78 2.35 4.98
C ASP A 45 12.23 3.73 5.47
N LYS A 46 13.17 4.38 4.77
CA LYS A 46 13.69 5.71 5.14
C LYS A 46 12.87 6.84 4.50
N ASP A 47 12.27 6.56 3.36
CA ASP A 47 11.42 7.51 2.64
C ASP A 47 9.98 7.41 3.15
N ASN A 48 9.42 8.54 3.60
CA ASN A 48 8.05 8.60 4.11
C ASN A 48 6.99 8.41 3.03
N ASN A 49 7.35 8.66 1.78
CA ASN A 49 6.44 8.77 0.65
C ASN A 49 6.38 7.49 -0.18
N ARG A 50 7.28 6.52 0.05
CA ARG A 50 7.32 5.22 -0.63
C ARG A 50 6.79 4.14 0.30
N LEU A 51 5.69 3.53 -0.09
CA LEU A 51 4.89 2.65 0.76
C LEU A 51 4.63 1.33 0.03
N ASP A 52 5.35 0.29 0.40
CA ASP A 52 5.14 -1.07 -0.09
C ASP A 52 3.84 -1.63 0.50
N ILE A 53 3.04 -2.28 -0.33
CA ILE A 53 1.76 -2.91 0.01
C ILE A 53 2.01 -4.38 0.29
N LYS A 54 1.79 -4.81 1.52
CA LYS A 54 2.02 -6.18 2.01
C LYS A 54 0.76 -6.78 2.58
N HIS A 55 0.73 -8.09 2.76
CA HIS A 55 -0.34 -8.75 3.50
C HIS A 55 -0.28 -8.36 4.98
N VAL A 56 -1.42 -8.11 5.62
CA VAL A 56 -1.50 -7.61 7.01
C VAL A 56 -0.92 -8.60 8.04
N GLU A 57 -0.95 -9.89 7.73
CA GLU A 57 -0.36 -10.95 8.57
C GLU A 57 1.12 -11.21 8.25
N HIS A 58 1.74 -10.43 7.35
CA HIS A 58 3.14 -10.57 6.95
C HIS A 58 3.49 -12.01 6.51
N ILE A 59 2.70 -12.56 5.57
CA ILE A 59 2.86 -13.93 5.08
C ILE A 59 4.22 -14.07 4.40
N LYS A 60 5.00 -15.05 4.85
CA LYS A 60 6.31 -15.38 4.30
C LYS A 60 6.30 -16.73 3.61
N ASN A 61 7.15 -16.89 2.61
CA ASN A 61 7.40 -18.17 1.97
C ASN A 61 8.37 -19.05 2.80
N ASN A 62 8.72 -20.22 2.28
CA ASN A 62 9.66 -21.14 2.93
C ASN A 62 11.10 -20.60 3.03
N ALA A 63 11.43 -19.56 2.27
CA ALA A 63 12.73 -18.88 2.30
C ALA A 63 12.73 -17.65 3.25
N ASP A 64 11.69 -17.48 4.07
CA ASP A 64 11.50 -16.34 4.98
C ASP A 64 11.36 -14.98 4.25
N GLU A 65 10.96 -15.01 2.98
CA GLU A 65 10.72 -13.82 2.15
C GLU A 65 9.24 -13.44 2.16
N GLU A 66 8.97 -12.13 2.24
CA GLU A 66 7.62 -11.59 2.26
C GLU A 66 7.21 -11.06 0.89
N THR A 67 5.99 -11.40 0.45
CA THR A 67 5.46 -10.90 -0.83
C THR A 67 4.97 -9.46 -0.71
N VAL A 68 5.40 -8.61 -1.63
CA VAL A 68 4.89 -7.26 -1.86
C VAL A 68 4.00 -7.26 -3.09
N TYR A 69 2.82 -6.64 -2.98
CA TYR A 69 1.78 -6.64 -4.01
C TYR A 69 1.72 -5.33 -4.82
N GLY A 70 2.51 -4.34 -4.44
CA GLY A 70 2.59 -3.03 -5.08
C GLY A 70 3.32 -2.03 -4.21
N GLN A 71 3.58 -0.86 -4.76
CA GLN A 71 4.12 0.26 -4.01
C GLN A 71 3.37 1.54 -4.38
N PHE A 72 2.85 2.21 -3.37
CA PHE A 72 2.37 3.57 -3.52
C PHE A 72 3.51 4.56 -3.34
N PHE A 73 3.53 5.57 -4.19
CA PHE A 73 4.40 6.72 -4.05
C PHE A 73 3.57 8.00 -3.94
N ILE A 74 3.85 8.82 -2.93
CA ILE A 74 3.16 10.09 -2.74
C ILE A 74 4.10 11.24 -3.12
N ASN A 75 3.67 12.09 -4.05
CA ASN A 75 4.38 13.32 -4.35
C ASN A 75 3.39 14.49 -4.47
N GLU A 76 3.64 15.57 -3.74
CA GLU A 76 2.77 16.76 -3.71
C GLU A 76 1.29 16.39 -3.51
N GLU A 77 1.03 15.48 -2.57
CA GLU A 77 -0.32 14.94 -2.25
C GLU A 77 -1.03 14.21 -3.41
N ASN A 78 -0.33 13.90 -4.50
CA ASN A 78 -0.81 13.01 -5.54
C ASN A 78 -0.38 11.57 -5.25
N LEU A 79 -1.27 10.63 -5.55
CA LEU A 79 -1.03 9.20 -5.42
C LEU A 79 -0.48 8.65 -6.74
N TYR A 80 0.58 7.85 -6.64
CA TYR A 80 1.18 7.16 -7.78
C TYR A 80 1.39 5.68 -7.45
N PHE A 81 1.43 4.86 -8.49
CA PHE A 81 1.83 3.46 -8.43
C PHE A 81 3.21 3.29 -9.05
N SER A 82 4.15 2.76 -8.29
CA SER A 82 5.53 2.55 -8.73
C SER A 82 5.66 1.29 -9.59
N GLN A 83 6.60 1.30 -10.54
CA GLN A 83 6.92 0.14 -11.37
C GLN A 83 7.54 -1.02 -10.56
N ASN A 84 8.37 -0.67 -9.58
CA ASN A 84 9.10 -1.63 -8.74
C ASN A 84 8.94 -1.26 -7.26
N CYS A 85 9.23 -2.21 -6.37
CA CYS A 85 9.20 -2.01 -4.92
C CYS A 85 10.59 -1.79 -4.34
N LEU A 86 10.67 -1.53 -3.02
CA LEU A 86 11.97 -1.39 -2.36
C LEU A 86 12.70 -2.74 -2.34
N LYS A 87 13.76 -2.85 -3.15
CA LYS A 87 14.63 -4.03 -3.18
C LYS A 87 15.23 -4.30 -1.80
N LYS A 88 14.92 -5.46 -1.24
CA LYS A 88 15.51 -6.01 -0.01
C LYS A 88 15.61 -7.53 -0.17
N ASP A 89 16.62 -8.13 0.43
CA ASP A 89 16.91 -9.57 0.32
C ASP A 89 15.78 -10.47 0.86
N SER A 90 14.85 -9.92 1.64
CA SER A 90 13.73 -10.63 2.25
C SER A 90 12.36 -10.27 1.65
N ILE A 91 12.34 -9.76 0.41
CA ILE A 91 11.10 -9.35 -0.27
C ILE A 91 11.03 -9.98 -1.66
N ILE A 92 9.85 -10.52 -2.00
CA ILE A 92 9.49 -10.92 -3.36
C ILE A 92 8.45 -9.95 -3.92
N GLU A 93 8.69 -9.42 -5.11
CA GLU A 93 7.70 -8.64 -5.85
C GLU A 93 6.69 -9.57 -6.53
N SER A 94 5.40 -9.32 -6.28
CA SER A 94 4.33 -10.02 -7.00
C SER A 94 4.34 -9.62 -8.48
N PRO A 95 4.18 -10.57 -9.42
CA PRO A 95 4.15 -10.27 -10.85
C PRO A 95 3.00 -9.31 -11.23
N ILE A 96 1.95 -9.23 -10.40
CA ILE A 96 0.83 -8.30 -10.59
C ILE A 96 1.28 -6.84 -10.66
N ILE A 97 2.40 -6.49 -10.03
CA ILE A 97 2.90 -5.11 -9.98
C ILE A 97 3.20 -4.63 -11.39
N LYS A 98 3.92 -5.47 -12.16
CA LYS A 98 4.25 -5.18 -13.54
C LYS A 98 3.00 -5.14 -14.41
N GLU A 99 2.10 -6.10 -14.25
CA GLU A 99 0.83 -6.14 -14.99
C GLU A 99 -0.02 -4.88 -14.76
N ILE A 100 -0.13 -4.45 -13.50
CA ILE A 100 -0.83 -3.20 -13.15
C ILE A 100 -0.13 -2.02 -13.81
N TYR A 101 1.18 -1.89 -13.59
CA TYR A 101 1.94 -0.73 -14.08
C TYR A 101 1.87 -0.57 -15.60
N ASP A 102 2.02 -1.68 -16.34
CA ASP A 102 2.02 -1.68 -17.80
C ASP A 102 0.63 -1.35 -18.37
N SER A 103 -0.44 -1.63 -17.64
CA SER A 103 -1.82 -1.34 -18.05
C SER A 103 -2.28 0.11 -17.80
N LEU A 104 -1.60 0.85 -16.92
CA LEU A 104 -1.92 2.25 -16.66
C LEU A 104 -1.50 3.12 -17.85
N ASP A 105 -2.41 3.96 -18.34
CA ASP A 105 -2.22 4.86 -19.49
C ASP A 105 -1.74 6.28 -19.09
N SER A 106 -1.77 6.60 -17.79
CA SER A 106 -1.27 7.87 -17.27
C SER A 106 0.23 8.06 -17.57
N GLU A 107 0.65 9.32 -17.71
CA GLU A 107 2.04 9.70 -17.93
C GLU A 107 3.00 9.10 -16.88
N GLU A 108 4.10 8.51 -17.36
CA GLU A 108 5.18 8.04 -16.49
C GLU A 108 5.96 9.24 -15.96
N ILE A 109 6.10 9.30 -14.64
CA ILE A 109 6.99 10.23 -13.98
C ILE A 109 8.17 9.49 -13.37
N VAL A 110 9.33 10.14 -13.35
CA VAL A 110 10.54 9.61 -12.71
C VAL A 110 10.93 10.52 -11.56
N ILE A 111 10.73 10.05 -10.33
CA ILE A 111 11.07 10.81 -9.12
C ILE A 111 12.05 9.98 -8.28
N SER A 112 13.25 10.52 -8.09
CA SER A 112 14.32 9.87 -7.33
C SER A 112 14.55 8.42 -7.80
N ASP A 113 14.71 8.26 -9.12
CA ASP A 113 14.90 6.98 -9.84
C ASP A 113 13.76 5.97 -9.75
N VAL A 114 12.58 6.39 -9.28
CA VAL A 114 11.38 5.55 -9.26
C VAL A 114 10.42 6.01 -10.34
N LYS A 115 10.25 5.13 -11.33
CA LYS A 115 9.22 5.23 -12.37
C LYS A 115 7.86 4.96 -11.73
N SER A 116 6.96 5.92 -11.85
CA SER A 116 5.62 5.84 -11.27
C SER A 116 4.58 6.39 -12.23
N LYS A 117 3.35 5.90 -12.09
CA LYS A 117 2.19 6.33 -12.89
C LYS A 117 1.10 6.84 -11.97
N LYS A 118 0.41 7.90 -12.37
CA LYS A 118 -0.56 8.60 -11.51
C LYS A 118 -1.80 7.75 -11.31
N LEU A 119 -2.26 7.69 -10.06
CA LEU A 119 -3.56 7.10 -9.73
C LEU A 119 -4.61 8.19 -9.58
N ASP A 120 -5.73 8.00 -10.26
CA ASP A 120 -6.89 8.87 -10.22
C ASP A 120 -8.19 8.06 -10.24
N ASP A 121 -9.33 8.77 -10.32
CA ASP A 121 -10.65 8.15 -10.25
C ASP A 121 -10.94 7.18 -11.42
N THR A 122 -10.20 7.26 -12.51
CA THR A 122 -10.41 6.42 -13.70
C THR A 122 -9.73 5.07 -13.61
N ASN A 123 -8.64 4.96 -12.83
CA ASN A 123 -7.79 3.79 -12.80
C ASN A 123 -7.62 3.14 -11.41
N ILE A 124 -7.98 3.84 -10.33
CA ILE A 124 -7.82 3.33 -8.97
C ILE A 124 -8.58 2.02 -8.73
N ASP A 125 -9.75 1.84 -9.36
CA ASP A 125 -10.55 0.63 -9.19
C ASP A 125 -9.80 -0.61 -9.66
N TYR A 126 -9.24 -0.54 -10.88
CA TYR A 126 -8.47 -1.62 -11.47
C TYR A 126 -7.22 -1.96 -10.64
N VAL A 127 -6.49 -0.95 -10.16
CA VAL A 127 -5.28 -1.16 -9.33
C VAL A 127 -5.63 -1.92 -8.05
N ILE A 128 -6.65 -1.46 -7.34
CA ILE A 128 -7.05 -2.06 -6.05
C ILE A 128 -7.62 -3.47 -6.25
N ASP A 129 -8.46 -3.68 -7.26
CA ASP A 129 -9.02 -5.00 -7.56
C ASP A 129 -7.95 -6.00 -7.98
N SER A 130 -6.96 -5.56 -8.78
CA SER A 130 -5.84 -6.39 -9.20
C SER A 130 -4.98 -6.83 -8.02
N ILE A 131 -4.69 -5.93 -7.07
CA ILE A 131 -3.98 -6.26 -5.83
C ILE A 131 -4.79 -7.27 -5.01
N LEU A 132 -6.09 -7.00 -4.76
CA LEU A 132 -6.94 -7.86 -3.94
C LEU A 132 -7.17 -9.25 -4.54
N LYS A 133 -7.12 -9.36 -5.88
CA LYS A 133 -7.24 -10.63 -6.61
C LYS A 133 -6.10 -11.59 -6.31
N VAL A 134 -4.87 -11.10 -6.16
CA VAL A 134 -3.68 -11.94 -5.97
C VAL A 134 -3.18 -11.98 -4.53
N CYS A 135 -3.49 -10.95 -3.75
CA CYS A 135 -3.25 -10.98 -2.31
C CYS A 135 -4.05 -12.17 -1.72
N PRO A 136 -3.56 -12.89 -0.72
CA PRO A 136 -4.34 -13.90 -0.02
C PRO A 136 -5.44 -13.29 0.85
N ASP A 137 -6.46 -14.09 1.17
CA ASP A 137 -7.41 -13.75 2.22
C ASP A 137 -6.75 -13.90 3.61
N ILE A 138 -7.27 -13.19 4.60
CA ILE A 138 -6.79 -13.23 5.98
C ILE A 138 -7.16 -14.54 6.66
N SER A 139 -6.35 -14.97 7.63
CA SER A 139 -6.61 -16.18 8.41
C SER A 139 -7.91 -16.06 9.23
N GLU A 140 -8.54 -17.20 9.53
CA GLU A 140 -9.72 -17.25 10.40
C GLU A 140 -9.44 -16.65 11.79
N LYS A 141 -8.21 -16.83 12.29
CA LYS A 141 -7.77 -16.19 13.54
C LYS A 141 -7.83 -14.66 13.41
N TYR A 142 -7.31 -14.11 12.32
CA TYR A 142 -7.35 -12.66 12.10
C TYR A 142 -8.78 -12.15 11.88
N LYS A 143 -9.61 -12.86 11.11
CA LYS A 143 -11.05 -12.56 10.95
C LYS A 143 -11.76 -12.47 12.30
N SER A 144 -11.50 -13.42 13.21
CA SER A 144 -12.11 -13.41 14.56
C SER A 144 -11.72 -12.17 15.38
N ILE A 145 -10.47 -11.71 15.26
CA ILE A 145 -9.97 -10.51 15.95
C ILE A 145 -10.65 -9.27 15.38
N VAL A 146 -10.68 -9.12 14.05
CA VAL A 146 -11.31 -7.97 13.39
C VAL A 146 -12.79 -7.89 13.72
N ASN A 147 -13.52 -9.01 13.64
CA ASN A 147 -14.94 -9.06 14.00
C ASN A 147 -15.16 -8.69 15.47
N GLY A 148 -14.29 -9.16 16.38
CA GLY A 148 -14.34 -8.79 17.79
C GLY A 148 -14.11 -7.29 18.03
N MET A 149 -13.22 -6.66 17.26
CA MET A 149 -12.98 -5.21 17.32
C MET A 149 -14.18 -4.42 16.79
N LEU A 150 -14.73 -4.82 15.64
CA LEU A 150 -15.91 -4.17 15.03
C LEU A 150 -17.13 -4.24 15.94
N TYR A 151 -17.37 -5.40 16.58
CA TYR A 151 -18.45 -5.56 17.55
C TYR A 151 -18.34 -4.59 18.73
N ARG A 152 -17.13 -4.32 19.20
CA ARG A 152 -16.88 -3.38 20.32
C ARG A 152 -16.99 -1.91 19.91
N ALA A 153 -16.66 -1.58 18.67
CA ALA A 153 -16.74 -0.21 18.16
C ALA A 153 -18.18 0.25 17.88
N ASN A 154 -19.10 -0.69 17.64
CA ASN A 154 -20.51 -0.43 17.39
C ASN A 154 -21.40 -0.52 18.66
N LYS A 155 -20.79 -0.58 19.84
CA LYS A 155 -21.46 -0.58 21.14
C LYS A 155 -21.19 0.74 21.86
#